data_AF-A0A2H0XBG7-F1
#
_entry.id   AF-A0A2H0XBG7-F1
#
_cell.length_a   1.000
_cell.length_b   1.000
_cell.length_c   1.000
_cell.angle_alpha   90.00
_cell.angle_beta   90.00
_cell.angle_gamma   90.00
#
_symmetry.space_group_name_H-M   'P 1'
#
loop_
_entity.id
_entity.type
_entity.pdbx_description
1 polymer ?
#
loop_
_entity_poly.entity_id
_entity_poly.type
_entity_poly.pdbx_seq_one_letter_code
_entity_poly.pdbx_strand_id
1 'polypeptide(L)'
;GSKRTVQVLLDIITLAFMLKFARKPFSMMPGRLFGFTGAIISGIGSLGMVYLAILKLLGQSIGDRPLLIASVLMLVVGVQLIMTGLLGELMMRVYFEASGRKTYAVRQTAI
;
A
#
# COMPACT_ATOMS: atom_id res chain seq x y z
N GLY A 1 24.15 15.93 20.28
CA GLY A 1 24.55 14.60 19.77
C GLY A 1 23.45 13.92 18.99
N SER A 2 22.40 13.45 19.67
CA SER A 2 21.39 12.51 19.13
C SER A 2 20.63 12.95 17.87
N LYS A 3 20.27 14.23 17.71
CA LYS A 3 19.53 14.73 16.52
C LYS A 3 20.27 14.51 15.19
N ARG A 4 21.61 14.65 15.18
CA ARG A 4 22.41 14.44 13.96
C ARG A 4 22.45 12.97 13.55
N THR A 5 22.55 12.07 14.51
CA THR A 5 22.56 10.62 14.25
C THR A 5 21.22 10.13 13.69
N VAL A 6 20.10 10.64 14.20
CA VAL A 6 18.75 10.32 13.66
C VAL A 6 18.59 10.83 12.24
N GLN A 7 19.05 12.05 11.94
CA GLN A 7 19.01 12.61 10.57
C GLN A 7 19.86 11.80 9.60
N VAL A 8 21.07 11.40 10.01
CA VAL A 8 21.96 10.57 9.17
C VAL A 8 21.34 9.19 8.91
N LEU A 9 20.69 8.59 9.91
CA LEU A 9 19.99 7.31 9.74
C LEU A 9 18.81 7.44 8.75
N LEU A 10 18.02 8.52 8.87
CA LEU A 10 16.93 8.83 7.96
C LEU A 10 17.44 9.09 6.53
N ASP A 11 18.58 9.77 6.38
CA ASP A 11 19.22 10.01 5.07
C ASP A 11 19.66 8.70 4.43
N ILE A 12 20.26 7.78 5.17
CA ILE A 12 20.68 6.47 4.64
C ILE A 12 19.46 5.64 4.21
N ILE A 13 18.38 5.64 5.00
CA ILE A 13 17.11 4.98 4.64
C ILE A 13 16.55 5.59 3.35
N THR A 14 16.58 6.92 3.24
CA THR A 14 16.10 7.65 2.06
C THR A 14 16.93 7.35 0.82
N LEU A 15 18.26 7.36 0.93
CA LEU A 15 19.19 7.03 -0.14
C LEU A 15 19.03 5.56 -0.59
N ALA A 16 18.93 4.63 0.36
CA ALA A 16 18.70 3.23 0.07
C ALA A 16 17.36 3.00 -0.65
N PHE A 17 16.31 3.70 -0.23
CA PHE A 17 15.01 3.72 -0.90
C PHE A 17 15.15 4.25 -2.34
N MET A 18 15.74 5.43 -2.53
CA MET A 18 15.91 6.02 -3.87
C MET A 18 16.70 5.11 -4.82
N LEU A 19 17.81 4.52 -4.36
CA LEU A 19 18.64 3.62 -5.16
C LEU A 19 17.91 2.33 -5.56
N LYS A 20 17.05 1.79 -4.68
CA LYS A 20 16.25 0.59 -4.94
C LYS A 20 15.13 0.85 -5.94
N PHE A 21 14.45 2.00 -5.83
CA PHE A 21 13.38 2.41 -6.76
C PHE A 21 13.91 2.83 -8.13
N ALA A 22 15.14 3.35 -8.21
CA ALA A 22 15.77 3.74 -9.47
C ALA A 22 16.11 2.55 -10.40
N ARG A 23 16.36 1.34 -9.85
CA ARG A 23 16.90 0.21 -10.63
C ARG A 23 15.85 -0.69 -11.29
N LYS A 24 14.63 -0.81 -10.76
CA LYS A 24 13.53 -1.63 -11.36
C LYS A 24 12.13 -1.13 -10.97
N PRO A 25 11.61 -0.06 -11.60
CA PRO A 25 10.30 0.50 -11.25
C PRO A 25 9.11 -0.42 -11.56
N PHE A 26 9.22 -1.33 -12.54
CA PHE A 26 8.11 -2.20 -12.96
C PHE A 26 7.85 -3.40 -12.04
N SER A 27 8.84 -3.86 -11.26
CA SER A 27 8.69 -5.05 -10.42
C SER A 27 8.08 -4.76 -9.04
N MET A 28 7.92 -3.48 -8.69
CA MET A 28 7.41 -3.00 -7.41
C MET A 28 6.27 -2.00 -7.64
N MET A 29 5.29 -2.37 -8.49
CA MET A 29 4.06 -1.59 -8.64
C MET A 29 3.32 -1.52 -7.29
N PRO A 30 3.16 -0.32 -6.69
CA PRO A 30 2.50 -0.15 -5.38
C PRO A 30 1.09 -0.73 -5.36
N GLY A 31 0.37 -0.65 -6.49
CA GLY A 31 -0.98 -1.18 -6.66
C GLY A 31 -1.08 -2.68 -6.37
N ARG A 32 -0.10 -3.49 -6.77
CA ARG A 32 -0.15 -4.95 -6.53
C ARG A 32 0.08 -5.33 -5.08
N LEU A 33 0.96 -4.64 -4.36
CA LEU A 33 1.28 -4.97 -2.97
C LEU A 33 0.20 -4.44 -2.03
N PHE A 34 -0.09 -3.14 -2.10
CA PHE A 34 -1.06 -2.50 -1.20
C PHE A 34 -2.51 -2.79 -1.58
N GLY A 35 -2.80 -2.90 -2.88
CA GLY A 35 -4.14 -3.28 -3.36
C GLY A 35 -4.51 -4.71 -2.99
N PHE A 36 -3.63 -5.69 -3.23
CA PHE A 36 -3.91 -7.09 -2.91
C PHE A 36 -4.00 -7.34 -1.41
N THR A 37 -3.07 -6.79 -0.62
CA THR A 37 -3.11 -6.93 0.85
C THR A 37 -4.32 -6.22 1.44
N GLY A 38 -4.66 -5.02 0.96
CA GLY A 38 -5.86 -4.30 1.35
C GLY A 38 -7.16 -5.05 1.01
N ALA A 39 -7.20 -5.74 -0.14
CA ALA A 39 -8.33 -6.58 -0.55
C ALA A 39 -8.50 -7.79 0.38
N ILE A 40 -7.40 -8.47 0.76
CA ILE A 40 -7.45 -9.58 1.72
C ILE A 40 -7.97 -9.10 3.08
N ILE A 41 -7.41 -8.01 3.60
CA ILE A 41 -7.81 -7.46 4.91
C ILE A 41 -9.27 -7.02 4.89
N SER A 42 -9.70 -6.31 3.84
CA SER A 42 -11.11 -5.91 3.67
C SER A 42 -12.02 -7.13 3.54
N GLY A 43 -11.58 -8.18 2.86
CA GLY A 43 -12.33 -9.43 2.73
C GLY A 43 -12.56 -10.11 4.08
N ILE A 44 -11.51 -10.22 4.90
CA ILE A 44 -11.61 -10.79 6.26
C ILE A 44 -12.53 -9.93 7.14
N GLY A 45 -12.38 -8.59 7.11
CA GLY A 45 -13.27 -7.68 7.84
C GLY A 45 -14.73 -7.77 7.37
N SER A 46 -14.96 -7.94 6.06
CA SER A 46 -16.29 -8.14 5.48
C SER A 46 -16.94 -9.43 5.98
N LEU A 47 -16.20 -10.54 6.01
CA LEU A 47 -16.69 -11.81 6.54
C LEU A 47 -17.11 -11.68 8.02
N GLY A 48 -16.30 -10.99 8.83
CA GLY A 48 -16.63 -10.67 10.22
C GLY A 48 -17.90 -9.83 10.36
N MET A 49 -18.07 -8.81 9.49
CA MET A 49 -19.29 -8.00 9.45
C MET A 49 -20.53 -8.79 9.02
N VAL A 50 -20.42 -9.65 8.01
CA VAL A 50 -21.54 -10.51 7.57
C VAL A 50 -21.98 -11.44 8.69
N TYR A 51 -21.02 -12.08 9.37
CA TYR A 51 -21.31 -12.92 10.53
C TYR A 51 -22.05 -12.17 11.64
N LEU A 52 -21.58 -10.97 11.99
CA LEU A 52 -22.23 -10.13 13.00
C LEU A 52 -23.59 -9.59 12.54
N ALA A 53 -23.77 -9.31 11.25
CA ALA A 53 -25.04 -8.91 10.68
C ALA A 53 -26.09 -10.02 10.80
N ILE A 54 -25.72 -11.28 10.55
CA ILE A 54 -26.61 -12.43 10.74
C ILE A 54 -27.02 -12.54 12.22
N LEU A 55 -26.07 -12.44 13.15
CA LEU A 55 -26.38 -12.47 14.59
C LEU A 55 -27.32 -11.33 15.01
N LYS A 56 -27.13 -10.13 14.44
CA LYS A 56 -27.99 -8.97 14.71
C LYS A 56 -29.42 -9.21 14.21
N LEU A 57 -29.58 -9.81 13.03
CA LEU A 57 -30.90 -10.17 12.48
C LEU A 57 -31.61 -11.25 13.32
N LEU A 58 -30.84 -12.12 13.98
CA LEU A 58 -31.37 -13.10 14.95
C LEU A 58 -31.69 -12.47 16.33
N GLY A 59 -31.61 -11.14 16.47
CA GLY A 59 -31.98 -10.42 17.70
C GLY A 59 -30.90 -10.38 18.77
N GLN A 60 -29.68 -10.82 18.49
CA GLN A 60 -28.58 -10.78 19.46
C GLN A 60 -27.97 -9.38 19.59
N SER A 61 -27.54 -9.03 20.81
CA SER A 61 -26.70 -7.85 21.01
C SER A 61 -25.27 -8.12 20.53
N ILE A 62 -24.75 -7.23 19.70
CA ILE A 62 -23.40 -7.32 19.10
C ILE A 62 -22.48 -6.16 19.52
N GLY A 63 -22.99 -5.16 20.24
CA GLY A 63 -22.26 -3.93 20.56
C GLY A 63 -21.03 -4.15 21.43
N ASP A 64 -21.08 -5.12 22.33
CA ASP A 64 -20.00 -5.40 23.30
C ASP A 64 -18.93 -6.35 22.75
N ARG A 65 -19.09 -6.85 21.52
CA ARG A 65 -18.18 -7.86 20.97
C ARG A 65 -16.95 -7.16 20.36
N PRO A 66 -15.72 -7.47 20.83
CA PRO A 66 -14.49 -6.91 20.25
C PRO A 66 -14.36 -7.16 18.74
N LEU A 67 -14.99 -8.24 18.26
CA LEU A 67 -15.06 -8.60 16.85
C LEU A 67 -15.72 -7.52 15.98
N LEU A 68 -16.69 -6.76 16.51
CA LEU A 68 -17.36 -5.69 15.75
C LEU A 68 -16.37 -4.57 15.42
N ILE A 69 -15.68 -4.07 16.44
CA ILE A 69 -14.67 -3.02 16.28
C ILE A 69 -13.51 -3.53 15.40
N ALA A 70 -13.03 -4.75 15.63
CA ALA A 70 -11.98 -5.34 14.81
C ALA A 70 -12.38 -5.46 13.33
N SER A 71 -13.60 -5.91 13.05
CA SER A 71 -14.11 -6.09 11.67
C SER A 71 -14.28 -4.75 10.95
N VAL A 72 -14.79 -3.73 11.66
CA VAL A 72 -14.90 -2.35 11.13
C VAL A 72 -13.52 -1.75 10.88
N LEU A 73 -12.57 -1.89 11.82
CA LEU A 73 -11.21 -1.39 11.65
C LEU A 73 -10.50 -2.08 10.48
N MET A 74 -10.65 -3.40 10.34
CA MET A 74 -10.12 -4.14 9.19
C MET A 74 -10.70 -3.63 7.88
N LEU A 75 -12.00 -3.32 7.80
CA LEU A 75 -12.59 -2.71 6.62
C LEU A 75 -12.01 -1.34 6.31
N VAL A 76 -11.93 -0.45 7.32
CA VAL A 76 -11.39 0.90 7.13
C VAL A 76 -9.94 0.86 6.66
N VAL A 77 -9.10 0.09 7.34
CA VAL A 77 -7.68 -0.05 6.99
C VAL A 77 -7.50 -0.74 5.64
N GLY A 78 -8.27 -1.80 5.37
CA GLY A 78 -8.20 -2.53 4.11
C GLY A 78 -8.56 -1.64 2.92
N VAL A 79 -9.64 -0.86 3.01
CA VAL A 79 -10.03 0.10 1.96
C VAL A 79 -8.98 1.19 1.81
N GLN A 80 -8.43 1.72 2.91
CA GLN A 80 -7.34 2.69 2.85
C GLN A 80 -6.09 2.15 2.13
N LEU A 81 -5.73 0.89 2.36
CA LEU A 81 -4.60 0.24 1.67
C LEU A 81 -4.87 0.08 0.17
N ILE A 82 -6.10 -0.28 -0.21
CA ILE A 82 -6.50 -0.35 -1.63
C ILE A 82 -6.34 1.01 -2.30
N MET A 83 -6.89 2.06 -1.69
CA MET A 83 -6.80 3.43 -2.20
C MET A 83 -5.34 3.89 -2.30
N THR A 84 -4.53 3.61 -1.28
CA THR A 84 -3.10 3.96 -1.26
C THR A 84 -2.32 3.22 -2.35
N GLY A 85 -2.64 1.95 -2.60
CA GLY A 85 -2.05 1.18 -3.68
C GLY A 85 -2.36 1.76 -5.06
N LEU A 86 -3.62 2.11 -5.30
CA LEU A 86 -4.05 2.75 -6.55
C LEU A 86 -3.37 4.10 -6.75
N LEU A 87 -3.33 4.94 -5.71
CA LEU A 87 -2.63 6.23 -5.74
C LEU A 87 -1.15 6.05 -6.05
N GLY A 88 -0.48 5.08 -5.41
CA GLY A 88 0.93 4.78 -5.68
C GLY A 88 1.18 4.34 -7.12
N GLU A 89 0.27 3.55 -7.71
CA GLU A 89 0.36 3.18 -9.12
C GLU A 89 0.17 4.38 -10.06
N LEU A 90 -0.83 5.22 -9.79
CA LEU A 90 -1.08 6.45 -10.57
C LEU A 90 0.09 7.43 -10.48
N MET A 91 0.63 7.65 -9.28
CA MET A 91 1.79 8.52 -9.06
C MET A 91 3.02 8.04 -9.83
N MET A 92 3.25 6.73 -9.87
CA MET A 92 4.34 6.16 -10.68
C MET A 92 4.12 6.39 -12.17
N ARG A 93 2.89 6.19 -12.68
CA ARG A 93 2.56 6.48 -14.08
C ARG A 93 2.83 7.95 -14.43
N VAL A 94 2.31 8.87 -13.62
CA VAL A 94 2.51 10.32 -13.80
C VAL A 94 3.99 10.68 -13.71
N TYR A 95 4.75 10.13 -12.75
CA TYR A 95 6.18 10.39 -12.62
C TYR A 95 6.96 9.97 -13.86
N PHE A 96 6.71 8.77 -14.40
CA PHE A 96 7.42 8.29 -15.59
C PHE A 96 7.01 9.04 -16.86
N GLU A 97 5.73 9.38 -16.99
CA GLU A 97 5.19 10.15 -18.11
C GLU A 97 5.76 11.58 -18.12
N ALA A 98 5.80 12.24 -16.95
CA ALA A 98 6.39 13.57 -16.80
C ALA A 98 7.93 13.60 -16.91
N SER A 99 8.61 12.50 -16.58
CA SER A 99 10.08 12.45 -16.57
C SER A 99 10.73 12.36 -17.96
N GLY A 100 9.98 12.13 -19.04
CA GLY A 100 10.49 12.14 -20.42
C GLY A 100 11.62 11.15 -20.74
N ARG A 101 12.00 10.26 -19.80
CA ARG A 101 13.09 9.30 -19.98
C ARG A 101 12.57 8.07 -20.72
N LYS A 102 12.92 7.95 -22.00
CA LYS A 102 12.75 6.71 -22.77
C LYS A 102 13.37 5.53 -22.01
N THR A 103 12.61 4.44 -21.87
CA THR A 103 12.94 3.22 -21.11
C THR A 103 14.13 2.41 -21.66
N TYR A 104 14.82 2.90 -22.70
CA TYR A 104 15.91 2.20 -23.36
C TYR A 104 17.13 3.10 -23.50
N ALA A 105 18.24 2.69 -22.86
CA ALA A 105 19.56 3.19 -23.22
C ALA A 105 19.96 2.48 -24.52
N VAL A 106 19.83 3.15 -25.66
CA VAL A 106 20.35 2.63 -26.93
C VAL A 106 21.87 2.63 -26.79
N ARG A 107 22.47 1.43 -26.71
CA ARG A 107 23.93 1.30 -26.79
C ARG A 107 24.33 1.77 -28.18
N GLN A 108 25.06 2.89 -28.28
CA GLN A 108 25.71 3.26 -29.53
C GLN A 108 26.71 2.17 -29.86
N THR A 109 26.36 1.32 -30.82
CA THR A 109 27.32 0.49 -31.51
C THR A 109 28.07 1.43 -32.46
N ALA A 110 29.28 1.83 -32.07
CA ALA A 110 30.19 2.50 -32.98
C ALA A 110 30.46 1.54 -34.16
N ILE A 111 30.29 2.06 -35.37
CA ILE A 111 30.61 1.39 -36.65
C ILE A 111 32.12 1.41 -36.81
#